data_AF-A0A368KRZ2-F1
#
_entry.id   AF-A0A368KRZ2-F1
#
_cell.length_a   1.000
_cell.length_b   1.000
_cell.length_c   1.000
_cell.angle_alpha   90.00
_cell.angle_beta   90.00
_cell.angle_gamma   90.00
#
_symmetry.space_group_name_H-M   'P 1'
#
loop_
_entity.id
_entity.type
_entity.pdbx_description
1 polymer ?
#
loop_
_entity_poly.entity_id
_entity_poly.type
_entity_poly.pdbx_seq_one_letter_code
_entity_poly.pdbx_strand_id
1 'polypeptide(L)'
;MDAAVTTFLVMGIGILISILGAAWLNMPFERDKGVVLLGLGTVLIVGQYVGITRRNRVCLAIANGILIAIVLLFVLLTIAYPPLFFLFAAITATILKMNWHHRTAILHQEQAGVPNPASTRMTLRELLGAFVILALILGPAQILSRMLDR
;
A
#
# COMPACT_ATOMS: atom_id res chain seq x y z
N MET A 1 1.23 -17.23 8.94
CA MET A 1 1.73 -15.85 9.11
C MET A 1 0.56 -14.94 9.42
N ASP A 2 0.73 -14.04 10.38
CA ASP A 2 -0.36 -13.20 10.90
C ASP A 2 -0.80 -12.13 9.92
N ALA A 3 -2.11 -11.95 9.76
CA ALA A 3 -2.71 -10.91 8.92
C ALA A 3 -2.27 -9.49 9.33
N ALA A 4 -1.88 -9.30 10.59
CA ALA A 4 -1.30 -8.05 11.07
C ALA A 4 0.03 -7.74 10.37
N VAL A 5 0.94 -8.72 10.25
CA VAL A 5 2.26 -8.53 9.63
C VAL A 5 2.10 -8.20 8.15
N THR A 6 1.26 -8.94 7.42
CA THR A 6 0.98 -8.65 6.01
C THR A 6 0.41 -7.25 5.83
N THR A 7 -0.53 -6.85 6.70
CA THR A 7 -1.14 -5.51 6.69
C THR A 7 -0.10 -4.42 6.91
N PHE A 8 0.76 -4.56 7.92
CA PHE A 8 1.83 -3.60 8.18
C PHE A 8 2.80 -3.48 7.00
N LEU A 9 3.17 -4.59 6.37
CA LEU A 9 4.07 -4.57 5.21
C LEU A 9 3.44 -3.89 4.00
N VAL A 10 2.19 -4.22 3.66
CA VAL A 10 1.48 -3.60 2.52
C VAL A 10 1.23 -2.11 2.77
N MET A 11 0.79 -1.74 3.99
CA MET A 11 0.63 -0.34 4.37
C MET A 11 1.97 0.40 4.36
N GLY A 12 3.06 -0.25 4.79
CA GLY A 12 4.42 0.30 4.73
C GLY A 12 4.86 0.62 3.31
N ILE A 13 4.63 -0.29 2.36
CA ILE A 13 4.87 -0.02 0.92
C ILE A 13 4.05 1.18 0.45
N GLY A 14 2.77 1.24 0.83
CA GLY A 14 1.91 2.38 0.50
C GLY A 14 2.43 3.70 1.07
N ILE A 15 2.90 3.72 2.32
CA ILE A 15 3.50 4.91 2.96
C ILE A 15 4.75 5.35 2.20
N LEU A 16 5.65 4.43 1.83
CA LEU A 16 6.85 4.76 1.07
C LEU A 16 6.50 5.38 -0.30
N ILE A 17 5.52 4.83 -1.00
CA ILE A 17 5.02 5.36 -2.28
C ILE A 17 4.40 6.76 -2.07
N SER A 18 3.63 6.95 -1.00
CA SER A 18 3.03 8.24 -0.65
C SER A 18 4.07 9.29 -0.29
N ILE A 19 5.15 8.93 0.42
CA ILE A 19 6.27 9.84 0.71
C ILE A 19 6.93 10.29 -0.59
N LEU A 20 7.21 9.34 -1.49
CA LEU A 20 7.82 9.63 -2.78
C LEU A 20 6.92 10.53 -3.65
N GLY A 21 5.62 10.23 -3.71
CA GLY A 21 4.63 11.04 -4.43
C GLY A 21 4.51 12.45 -3.84
N ALA A 22 4.46 12.57 -2.51
CA ALA A 22 4.40 13.86 -1.83
C ALA A 22 5.67 14.69 -2.02
N ALA A 23 6.85 14.06 -2.06
CA ALA A 23 8.10 14.76 -2.38
C ALA A 23 8.09 15.28 -3.81
N TRP A 24 7.59 14.49 -4.78
CA TRP A 24 7.48 14.90 -6.18
C TRP A 24 6.47 16.01 -6.44
N LEU A 25 5.44 16.17 -5.60
CA LEU A 25 4.49 17.28 -5.72
C LEU A 25 5.14 18.66 -5.61
N ASN A 26 6.30 18.75 -4.95
CA ASN A 26 7.05 19.99 -4.82
C ASN A 26 7.87 20.32 -6.07
N MET A 27 8.01 19.39 -7.03
CA MET A 27 8.68 19.64 -8.30
C MET A 27 7.72 20.22 -9.34
N PRO A 28 7.98 21.42 -9.90
CA PRO A 28 7.03 22.10 -10.77
C PRO A 28 6.79 21.39 -12.12
N PHE A 29 7.74 20.61 -12.61
CA PHE A 29 7.66 19.95 -13.91
C PHE A 29 7.00 18.55 -13.88
N GLU A 30 6.85 17.94 -12.70
CA GLU A 30 6.44 16.52 -12.56
C GLU A 30 5.28 16.32 -11.57
N ARG A 31 4.54 17.39 -11.29
CA ARG A 31 3.49 17.41 -10.26
C ARG A 31 2.42 16.35 -10.49
N ASP A 32 2.03 16.11 -11.74
CA ASP A 32 0.99 15.12 -12.08
C ASP A 32 1.40 13.70 -11.70
N LYS A 33 2.68 13.35 -11.90
CA LYS A 33 3.23 12.05 -11.47
C LYS A 33 3.21 11.93 -9.94
N GLY A 34 3.51 13.03 -9.24
CA GLY A 34 3.42 13.11 -7.78
C GLY A 34 2.01 12.84 -7.25
N VAL A 35 0.97 13.41 -7.88
CA VAL A 35 -0.44 13.17 -7.52
C VAL A 35 -0.80 11.70 -7.71
N VAL A 36 -0.42 11.11 -8.84
CA VAL A 36 -0.72 9.69 -9.14
C VAL A 36 -0.07 8.77 -8.12
N LEU A 37 1.21 8.99 -7.80
CA LEU A 37 1.92 8.19 -6.79
C LEU A 37 1.32 8.34 -5.40
N LEU A 38 1.01 9.57 -4.99
CA LEU A 38 0.35 9.82 -3.71
C LEU A 38 -1.00 9.10 -3.63
N GLY A 39 -1.78 9.13 -4.72
CA GLY A 39 -3.04 8.42 -4.86
C GLY A 39 -2.87 6.90 -4.74
N LEU A 40 -1.93 6.31 -5.48
CA LEU A 40 -1.65 4.86 -5.43
C LEU A 40 -1.20 4.41 -4.03
N GLY A 41 -0.33 5.17 -3.37
CA GLY A 41 0.10 4.89 -2.01
C GLY A 41 -1.08 4.97 -1.02
N THR A 42 -1.94 5.97 -1.16
CA THR A 42 -3.14 6.13 -0.32
C THR A 42 -4.13 4.98 -0.53
N VAL A 43 -4.36 4.58 -1.79
CA VAL A 43 -5.24 3.44 -2.12
C VAL A 43 -4.69 2.14 -1.55
N LEU A 44 -3.37 1.92 -1.56
CA LEU A 44 -2.76 0.77 -0.90
C LEU A 44 -2.97 0.78 0.62
N ILE A 45 -2.75 1.91 1.28
CA ILE A 45 -2.92 2.05 2.73
C ILE A 45 -4.38 1.80 3.13
N VAL A 46 -5.30 2.55 2.54
CA VAL A 46 -6.73 2.49 2.86
C VAL A 46 -7.33 1.18 2.39
N GLY A 47 -6.99 0.72 1.19
CA GLY A 47 -7.48 -0.52 0.60
C GLY A 47 -7.06 -1.74 1.42
N GLN A 48 -5.82 -1.77 1.92
CA GLN A 48 -5.36 -2.83 2.81
C GLN A 48 -6.07 -2.76 4.17
N TYR A 49 -6.14 -1.57 4.78
CA TYR A 49 -6.78 -1.38 6.08
C TYR A 49 -8.25 -1.79 6.04
N VAL A 50 -9.03 -1.23 5.12
CA VAL A 50 -10.46 -1.52 4.94
C VAL A 50 -10.66 -2.98 4.50
N GLY A 51 -9.80 -3.47 3.62
CA GLY A 51 -9.86 -4.83 3.10
C GLY A 51 -9.76 -5.90 4.20
N ILE A 52 -8.86 -5.72 5.15
CA ILE A 52 -8.67 -6.66 6.27
C ILE A 52 -9.64 -6.38 7.41
N THR A 53 -9.78 -5.13 7.87
CA THR A 53 -10.60 -4.81 9.05
C THR A 53 -12.11 -4.93 8.79
N ARG A 54 -12.57 -4.53 7.60
CA ARG A 54 -13.99 -4.60 7.20
C ARG A 54 -14.29 -5.81 6.30
N ARG A 55 -13.32 -6.70 6.10
CA ARG A 55 -13.41 -7.88 5.21
C ARG A 55 -13.86 -7.54 3.79
N ASN A 56 -13.49 -6.36 3.27
CA ASN A 56 -13.89 -5.94 1.93
C ASN A 56 -12.99 -6.54 0.84
N ARG A 57 -13.52 -7.56 0.16
CA ARG A 57 -12.83 -8.27 -0.94
C ARG A 57 -12.44 -7.38 -2.14
N VAL A 58 -13.20 -6.32 -2.40
CA VAL A 58 -12.94 -5.40 -3.52
C VAL A 58 -11.73 -4.53 -3.19
N CYS A 59 -11.66 -3.99 -1.98
CA CYS A 59 -10.50 -3.23 -1.51
C CYS A 59 -9.22 -4.07 -1.53
N LEU A 60 -9.28 -5.34 -1.10
CA LEU A 60 -8.14 -6.27 -1.20
C LEU A 60 -7.77 -6.59 -2.65
N ALA A 61 -8.75 -6.71 -3.55
CA ALA A 61 -8.48 -6.94 -4.97
C ALA A 61 -7.76 -5.75 -5.61
N ILE A 62 -8.17 -4.52 -5.29
CA ILE A 62 -7.51 -3.30 -5.77
C ILE A 62 -6.08 -3.21 -5.23
N ALA A 63 -5.89 -3.44 -3.92
CA ALA A 63 -4.55 -3.44 -3.32
C ALA A 63 -3.64 -4.49 -3.95
N ASN A 64 -4.15 -5.70 -4.21
CA ASN A 64 -3.42 -6.75 -4.93
C ASN A 64 -3.10 -6.36 -6.37
N GLY A 65 -4.01 -5.67 -7.07
CA GLY A 65 -3.76 -5.16 -8.41
C GLY A 65 -2.57 -4.20 -8.45
N ILE A 66 -2.49 -3.28 -7.48
CA ILE A 66 -1.35 -2.35 -7.37
C ILE A 66 -0.06 -3.12 -7.02
N LEU A 67 -0.11 -4.08 -6.10
CA LEU A 67 1.06 -4.92 -5.78
C LEU A 67 1.54 -5.74 -6.98
N ILE A 68 0.64 -6.27 -7.81
CA ILE A 68 1.01 -6.97 -9.07
C ILE A 68 1.75 -6.02 -10.00
N ALA A 69 1.25 -4.80 -10.19
CA ALA A 69 1.92 -3.80 -11.02
C ALA A 69 3.33 -3.46 -10.49
N ILE A 70 3.50 -3.34 -9.18
CA ILE A 70 4.80 -3.10 -8.54
C ILE A 70 5.75 -4.29 -8.73
N VAL A 71 5.27 -5.53 -8.56
CA VAL A 71 6.07 -6.73 -8.82
C VAL A 71 6.53 -6.76 -10.28
N LEU A 72 5.62 -6.53 -11.23
CA LEU A 72 5.94 -6.49 -12.65
C LEU A 72 6.97 -5.40 -12.97
N LEU A 73 6.84 -4.22 -12.37
CA LEU A 73 7.80 -3.13 -12.51
C LEU A 73 9.20 -3.56 -12.02
N PHE A 74 9.31 -4.15 -10.82
CA PHE A 74 10.60 -4.62 -10.32
C PHE A 74 11.18 -5.75 -11.16
N VAL A 75 10.35 -6.69 -11.64
CA VAL A 75 10.79 -7.74 -12.58
C VAL A 75 11.35 -7.12 -13.86
N LEU A 76 10.70 -6.13 -14.45
CA LEU A 76 11.22 -5.44 -15.64
C LEU A 76 12.56 -4.74 -15.35
N LEU A 77 12.68 -4.09 -14.18
CA LEU A 77 13.91 -3.42 -13.76
C LEU A 77 15.08 -4.38 -13.47
N THR A 78 14.81 -5.67 -13.20
CA THR A 78 15.89 -6.67 -13.05
C THR A 78 16.71 -6.86 -14.33
N ILE A 79 16.15 -6.55 -15.50
CA ILE A 79 16.88 -6.62 -16.77
C ILE A 79 18.03 -5.60 -16.79
N ALA A 80 17.83 -4.44 -16.17
CA ALA A 80 18.83 -3.37 -16.11
C ALA A 80 19.81 -3.55 -14.94
N TYR A 81 19.31 -3.87 -13.74
CA TYR A 81 20.13 -4.05 -12.54
C TYR A 81 19.68 -5.30 -11.75
N PRO A 82 20.18 -6.50 -12.11
CA PRO A 82 19.65 -7.77 -11.64
C PRO A 82 19.67 -7.98 -10.12
N PRO A 83 20.79 -7.80 -9.40
CA PRO A 83 20.87 -8.24 -8.00
C PRO A 83 20.01 -7.41 -7.05
N LEU A 84 19.85 -6.11 -7.34
CA LEU A 84 19.12 -5.17 -6.49
C LEU A 84 17.61 -5.35 -6.65
N PHE A 85 17.11 -5.32 -7.89
CA PHE A 85 15.67 -5.38 -8.16
C PHE A 85 15.09 -6.79 -8.02
N PHE A 86 15.90 -7.84 -8.16
CA PHE A 86 15.43 -9.21 -7.93
C PHE A 86 14.99 -9.43 -6.49
N LEU A 87 15.73 -8.88 -5.52
CA LEU A 87 15.37 -8.94 -4.11
C LEU A 87 14.03 -8.22 -3.85
N PHE A 88 13.86 -7.01 -4.37
CA PHE A 88 12.61 -6.26 -4.23
C PHE A 88 11.43 -6.99 -4.89
N ALA A 89 11.62 -7.53 -6.09
CA ALA A 89 10.61 -8.34 -6.78
C ALA A 89 10.19 -9.56 -5.94
N ALA A 90 11.15 -10.30 -5.38
CA ALA A 90 10.89 -11.48 -4.55
C ALA A 90 10.14 -11.14 -3.25
N ILE A 91 10.53 -10.04 -2.58
CA ILE A 91 9.87 -9.57 -1.36
C ILE A 91 8.43 -9.15 -1.68
N THR A 92 8.22 -8.30 -2.68
CA THR A 92 6.88 -7.84 -3.04
C THR A 92 6.00 -8.98 -3.54
N ALA A 93 6.54 -9.94 -4.29
CA ALA A 93 5.81 -11.13 -4.73
C ALA A 93 5.38 -12.02 -3.54
N THR A 94 6.24 -12.15 -2.52
CA THR A 94 5.91 -12.88 -1.29
C THR A 94 4.77 -12.19 -0.54
N ILE A 95 4.84 -10.86 -0.39
CA ILE A 95 3.78 -10.06 0.24
C ILE A 95 2.46 -10.18 -0.55
N LEU A 96 2.52 -10.11 -1.88
CA LEU A 96 1.36 -10.31 -2.75
C LEU A 96 0.73 -11.70 -2.53
N LYS A 97 1.54 -12.77 -2.50
CA LYS A 97 1.06 -14.13 -2.25
C LYS A 97 0.36 -14.23 -0.90
N MET A 98 0.92 -13.62 0.15
CA MET A 98 0.32 -13.59 1.48
C MET A 98 -1.00 -12.83 1.48
N ASN A 99 -1.05 -11.67 0.82
CA ASN A 99 -2.27 -10.86 0.75
C ASN A 99 -3.38 -11.53 -0.08
N TRP A 100 -2.99 -12.29 -1.11
CA TRP A 100 -3.89 -13.12 -1.88
C TRP A 100 -4.50 -14.23 -1.02
N HIS A 101 -3.69 -14.88 -0.18
CA HIS A 101 -4.17 -15.90 0.74
C HIS A 101 -5.21 -15.35 1.74
N HIS A 102 -5.01 -14.13 2.26
CA HIS A 102 -6.00 -13.48 3.12
C HIS A 102 -7.31 -13.20 2.37
N ARG A 103 -7.24 -12.76 1.11
CA ARG A 103 -8.43 -12.56 0.27
C ARG A 103 -9.19 -13.88 0.07
N THR A 104 -8.49 -14.99 -0.22
CA THR A 104 -9.14 -16.30 -0.37
C THR A 104 -9.75 -16.79 0.95
N ALA A 105 -9.09 -16.56 2.09
CA ALA A 105 -9.62 -16.92 3.39
C ALA A 105 -10.93 -16.16 3.71
N ILE A 106 -11.01 -14.86 3.37
CA ILE A 106 -12.23 -14.07 3.53
C ILE A 106 -13.34 -14.63 2.63
N LEU A 107 -13.04 -14.96 1.37
CA LEU A 107 -14.02 -15.56 0.46
C LEU A 107 -14.59 -16.89 0.98
N HIS A 108 -13.75 -17.75 1.55
CA HIS A 108 -14.20 -19.00 2.16
C HIS A 108 -15.04 -18.77 3.42
N GLN A 109 -14.73 -17.73 4.22
CA GLN A 109 -15.55 -17.34 5.38
C GLN A 109 -16.92 -16.79 4.96
N GLU A 110 -16.99 -16.00 3.88
CA GLU A 110 -18.26 -15.53 3.30
C GLU A 110 -19.10 -16.72 2.82
N GLN A 111 -18.49 -17.68 2.13
CA GLN A 111 -19.17 -18.90 1.66
C GLN A 111 -19.65 -19.79 2.82
N ALA A 112 -18.92 -19.81 3.93
CA ALA A 112 -19.31 -20.51 5.15
C ALA A 112 -20.40 -19.78 5.97
N GLY A 113 -20.91 -18.63 5.50
CA GLY A 113 -21.98 -17.87 6.15
C GLY A 113 -21.52 -17.09 7.37
N VAL A 114 -20.22 -16.84 7.54
CA VAL A 114 -19.71 -16.00 8.63
C VAL A 114 -20.15 -14.56 8.38
N PRO A 115 -20.94 -13.94 9.28
CA PRO A 115 -21.46 -12.59 9.06
C PRO A 115 -20.30 -11.60 8.93
N ASN A 116 -20.32 -10.81 7.86
CA ASN A 116 -19.39 -9.70 7.69
C ASN A 116 -19.73 -8.60 8.70
N PRO A 117 -18.72 -7.99 9.38
CA PRO A 117 -18.98 -6.87 10.26
C PRO A 117 -19.59 -5.73 9.45
N ALA A 118 -20.89 -5.50 9.64
CA ALA A 118 -21.61 -4.44 8.95
C ALA A 118 -20.96 -3.09 9.25
N SER A 119 -20.50 -2.40 8.20
CA SER A 119 -20.13 -0.98 8.14
C SER A 119 -20.00 -0.30 9.52
N THR A 120 -18.93 -0.61 10.24
CA THR A 120 -18.69 0.01 11.54
C THR A 120 -18.47 1.52 11.35
N ARG A 121 -19.14 2.33 12.17
CA ARG A 121 -18.93 3.79 12.23
C ARG A 121 -17.43 4.05 12.38
N MET A 122 -16.92 5.08 11.70
CA MET A 122 -15.51 5.44 11.80
C MET A 122 -15.17 5.75 13.26
N THR A 123 -14.22 5.02 13.83
CA THR A 123 -13.89 5.16 15.25
C THR A 123 -12.88 6.29 15.46
N LEU A 124 -12.86 6.90 16.64
CA LEU A 124 -11.86 7.93 16.99
C LEU A 124 -10.42 7.39 16.82
N ARG A 125 -10.21 6.10 17.07
CA ARG A 125 -8.94 5.40 16.86
C ARG A 125 -8.52 5.37 15.39
N GLU A 126 -9.45 5.15 14.47
CA GLU A 126 -9.19 5.20 13.02
C GLU A 126 -8.80 6.60 12.57
N LEU A 127 -9.44 7.62 13.15
CA LEU A 127 -9.19 9.02 12.84
C LEU A 127 -7.80 9.47 13.35
N LEU A 128 -7.45 9.11 14.59
CA LEU A 128 -6.10 9.28 15.13
C LEU A 128 -5.05 8.52 14.30
N GLY A 129 -5.34 7.27 13.91
CA GLY A 129 -4.47 6.49 13.05
C GLY A 129 -4.21 7.15 11.70
N ALA A 130 -5.24 7.74 11.08
CA ALA A 130 -5.10 8.48 9.83
C ALA A 130 -4.18 9.70 9.98
N PHE A 131 -4.29 10.46 11.07
CA PHE A 131 -3.37 11.57 11.35
C PHE A 131 -1.93 11.12 11.55
N VAL A 132 -1.71 10.00 12.25
CA VAL A 132 -0.37 9.42 12.42
C VAL A 132 0.22 9.02 11.06
N ILE A 133 -0.57 8.38 10.19
CA ILE A 133 -0.13 8.01 8.84
C ILE A 133 0.20 9.27 8.02
N LEU A 134 -0.62 10.31 8.07
CA LEU A 134 -0.35 11.57 7.38
C LEU A 134 0.95 12.22 7.89
N ALA A 135 1.18 12.24 9.21
CA ALA A 135 2.42 12.75 9.79
C ALA A 135 3.65 11.96 9.33
N LEU A 136 3.53 10.62 9.27
CA LEU A 136 4.57 9.71 8.75
C LEU A 136 4.86 9.93 7.26
N ILE A 137 3.90 10.43 6.48
CA ILE A 137 4.10 10.75 5.07
C ILE A 137 4.73 12.15 4.92
N LEU A 138 4.12 13.16 5.53
CA LEU A 138 4.47 14.57 5.30
C LEU A 138 5.85 14.94 5.85
N GLY A 139 6.24 14.42 7.02
CA GLY A 139 7.53 14.74 7.64
C GLY A 139 8.71 14.31 6.75
N PRO A 140 8.85 13.01 6.44
CA PRO A 140 9.89 12.51 5.54
C PRO A 140 9.82 13.09 4.13
N ALA A 141 8.61 13.34 3.59
CA ALA A 141 8.45 13.93 2.26
C ALA A 141 9.09 15.32 2.14
N GLN A 142 8.98 16.16 3.19
CA GLN A 142 9.63 17.46 3.23
C GLN A 142 11.16 17.37 3.28
N ILE A 143 11.70 16.36 3.97
CA ILE A 143 13.14 16.13 4.02
C ILE A 143 13.64 15.68 2.64
N LEU A 144 12.91 14.74 2.01
CA LEU A 144 13.26 14.20 0.71
C LEU A 144 13.17 15.26 -0.39
N SER A 145 12.14 16.11 -0.39
CA SER A 145 12.03 17.19 -1.38
C SER A 145 13.21 18.16 -1.29
N ARG A 146 13.63 18.53 -0.07
CA ARG A 146 14.82 19.38 0.14
C ARG A 146 16.13 18.73 -0.34
N MET A 147 16.21 17.41 -0.34
CA MET A 147 17.38 16.69 -0.90
C MET A 147 17.35 16.64 -2.42
N LEU A 148 16.16 16.52 -3.02
CA LEU A 148 15.97 16.46 -4.47
C LEU A 148 16.07 17.83 -5.16
N ASP A 149 15.82 18.92 -4.44
CA ASP A 149 16.00 20.30 -4.93
C ASP A 149 17.48 20.76 -4.93
N ARG A 150 18.40 19.94 -4.41
CA ARG A 150 19.85 20.19 -4.46
C ARG A 150 20.51 19.46 -5.63
#